data_AF-W1VK15-F1
#
_entry.id   AF-W1VK15-F1
#
_cell.length_a   1.000
_cell.length_b   1.000
_cell.length_c   1.000
_cell.angle_alpha   90.00
_cell.angle_beta   90.00
_cell.angle_gamma   90.00
#
_symmetry.space_group_name_H-M   'P 1'
#
loop_
_entity.id
_entity.type
_entity.pdbx_description
1 polymer ?
#
loop_
_entity_poly.entity_id
_entity_poly.type
_entity_poly.pdbx_seq_one_letter_code
_entity_poly.pdbx_strand_id
1 'polypeptide(L)'
;MTTRTVLVINSGSSSIKYQLVDPDSGDSLASGIVERIGDSIGAITHKHAGQKIELDEPVPDHGYGLAEVLRLFEEHGPSLADAHIVAVGHRVVQGGRYFSGPALIDDEVVAKIEELVPLGPLHNPAHLKGIEVARKLLSDVPHVAVFDTAFFQDLPEEAARYGL
;
A
#
# COMPACT_ATOMS: atom_id res chain seq x y z
N MET A 1 -25.16 -0.58 -10.72
CA MET A 1 -24.63 -1.02 -9.41
C MET A 1 -23.49 -0.07 -9.10
N THR A 2 -23.51 0.61 -7.96
CA THR A 2 -22.35 1.39 -7.51
C THR A 2 -21.26 0.40 -7.13
N THR A 3 -20.22 0.30 -7.96
CA THR A 3 -19.09 -0.60 -7.75
C THR A 3 -18.32 -0.14 -6.52
N ARG A 4 -18.20 -1.01 -5.51
CA ARG A 4 -17.34 -0.77 -4.34
C ARG A 4 -15.90 -0.94 -4.79
N THR A 5 -14.99 -0.08 -4.34
CA THR A 5 -13.59 -0.17 -4.77
C THR A 5 -12.64 -0.23 -3.58
N VAL A 6 -11.42 -0.72 -3.82
CA VAL A 6 -10.34 -0.79 -2.84
C VAL A 6 -9.11 -0.09 -3.42
N LEU A 7 -8.53 0.85 -2.67
CA LEU A 7 -7.22 1.38 -2.99
C LEU A 7 -6.15 0.43 -2.44
N VAL A 8 -5.35 -0.16 -3.31
CA VAL A 8 -4.24 -1.03 -2.93
C VAL A 8 -2.96 -0.24 -3.00
N ILE A 9 -2.15 -0.30 -1.95
CA ILE A 9 -0.88 0.42 -1.80
C ILE A 9 0.25 -0.57 -1.52
N ASN A 10 1.36 -0.40 -2.24
CA ASN A 10 2.62 -1.06 -1.99
C ASN A 10 3.71 0.02 -1.86
N SER A 11 4.04 0.37 -0.62
CA SER A 11 5.03 1.39 -0.27
C SER A 11 6.40 0.73 -0.07
N GLY A 12 7.34 0.98 -0.98
CA GLY A 12 8.75 0.61 -0.86
C GLY A 12 9.60 1.75 -0.30
N SER A 13 10.90 1.53 -0.09
CA SER A 13 11.79 2.55 0.49
C SER A 13 11.87 3.86 -0.31
N SER A 14 11.72 3.79 -1.64
CA SER A 14 11.81 4.94 -2.55
C SER A 14 10.66 5.00 -3.58
N SER A 15 9.58 4.25 -3.34
CA SER A 15 8.43 4.24 -4.26
C SER A 15 7.10 3.93 -3.58
N ILE A 16 6.01 4.36 -4.20
CA ILE A 16 4.63 4.00 -3.84
C ILE A 16 3.96 3.50 -5.12
N LYS A 17 3.67 2.20 -5.19
CA LYS A 17 2.81 1.63 -6.24
C LYS A 17 1.38 1.57 -5.74
N TYR A 18 0.43 1.92 -6.59
CA TYR A 18 -0.97 1.89 -6.20
C TYR A 18 -1.90 1.47 -7.34
N GLN A 19 -3.05 0.92 -6.95
CA GLN A 19 -4.16 0.62 -7.86
C GLN A 19 -5.49 0.88 -7.17
N LEU A 20 -6.48 1.32 -7.93
CA LEU A 20 -7.87 1.31 -7.52
C LEU A 20 -8.55 0.12 -8.19
N VAL A 21 -9.06 -0.81 -7.38
CA VAL A 21 -9.50 -2.13 -7.85
C VAL A 21 -10.96 -2.35 -7.50
N ASP A 22 -11.72 -2.94 -8.42
CA ASP A 22 -12.99 -3.59 -8.12
C ASP A 22 -12.69 -4.97 -7.49
N PRO A 23 -12.99 -5.19 -6.19
CA PRO A 23 -12.65 -6.43 -5.51
C PRO A 23 -13.49 -7.63 -5.97
N ASP A 24 -14.64 -7.41 -6.60
CA ASP A 24 -15.52 -8.48 -7.07
C ASP A 24 -15.06 -9.01 -8.44
N SER A 25 -14.63 -8.13 -9.36
CA SER A 25 -14.12 -8.53 -10.68
C SER A 25 -12.60 -8.70 -10.74
N GLY A 26 -11.86 -8.03 -9.87
CA GLY A 26 -10.40 -7.91 -9.93
C GLY A 26 -9.89 -6.85 -10.90
N ASP A 27 -10.77 -6.09 -11.55
CA ASP A 27 -10.39 -5.09 -12.54
C ASP A 27 -9.69 -3.89 -11.89
N SER A 28 -8.58 -3.45 -12.50
CA SER A 28 -7.89 -2.21 -12.12
C SER A 28 -8.54 -1.03 -12.85
N LEU A 29 -9.29 -0.20 -12.13
CA LEU A 29 -9.90 1.01 -12.65
C LEU A 29 -8.87 2.10 -12.93
N ALA A 30 -7.92 2.25 -12.01
CA ALA A 30 -6.79 3.16 -12.14
C ALA A 30 -5.53 2.54 -11.51
N SER A 31 -4.36 3.00 -11.94
CA SER A 31 -3.07 2.54 -11.40
C SER A 31 -2.01 3.62 -11.52
N GLY A 32 -0.98 3.52 -10.70
CA GLY A 32 0.16 4.41 -10.84
C GLY A 32 1.32 4.05 -9.94
N ILE A 33 2.34 4.88 -10.06
CA ILE A 33 3.56 4.75 -9.30
C ILE A 33 4.17 6.12 -9.04
N VAL A 34 4.62 6.32 -7.81
CA VAL A 34 5.54 7.39 -7.41
C VAL A 34 6.89 6.73 -7.21
N GLU A 35 7.93 7.22 -7.87
CA GLU A 35 9.29 6.68 -7.82
C GLU A 35 10.29 7.79 -7.49
N ARG A 36 11.52 7.37 -7.12
CA ARG A 36 12.62 8.30 -6.80
C ARG A 36 12.26 9.24 -5.64
N ILE A 37 11.52 8.71 -4.66
CA ILE A 37 11.18 9.44 -3.41
C ILE A 37 12.47 9.71 -2.63
N GLY A 38 12.68 10.97 -2.24
CA GLY A 38 13.87 11.45 -1.55
C GLY A 38 15.01 11.89 -2.47
N ASP A 39 14.93 11.63 -3.78
CA ASP A 39 15.88 12.14 -4.76
C ASP A 39 15.58 13.61 -5.12
N SER A 40 16.49 14.26 -5.85
CA SER A 40 16.30 15.65 -6.30
C SER A 40 15.10 15.82 -7.24
N ILE A 41 14.78 14.80 -8.04
CA ILE A 41 13.65 14.75 -8.96
C ILE A 41 13.00 13.36 -8.89
N GLY A 42 11.78 13.34 -8.36
CA GLY A 42 10.87 12.19 -8.37
C GLY A 42 10.24 11.96 -9.74
N ALA A 43 9.57 10.82 -9.89
CA ALA A 43 8.77 10.50 -11.07
C ALA A 43 7.39 10.03 -10.63
N ILE A 44 6.34 10.57 -11.22
CA ILE A 44 4.97 10.14 -10.93
C ILE A 44 4.28 9.75 -12.23
N THR A 45 3.73 8.55 -12.26
CA THR A 45 2.85 8.09 -13.34
C THR A 45 1.48 7.76 -12.77
N HIS A 46 0.43 8.27 -13.42
CA HIS A 46 -0.95 7.91 -13.13
C HIS A 46 -1.66 7.47 -14.41
N LYS A 47 -2.46 6.41 -14.32
CA LYS A 47 -3.18 5.81 -15.45
C LYS A 47 -4.63 5.57 -15.08
N HIS A 48 -5.54 6.08 -15.88
CA HIS A 48 -6.98 5.88 -15.74
C HIS A 48 -7.66 6.00 -17.12
N ALA A 49 -8.63 5.13 -17.40
CA ALA A 49 -9.45 5.17 -18.63
C ALA A 49 -8.65 5.32 -19.94
N GLY A 50 -7.48 4.67 -20.03
CA GLY A 50 -6.59 4.73 -21.20
C GLY A 50 -5.73 6.00 -21.29
N GLN A 51 -5.91 6.97 -20.39
CA GLN A 51 -5.04 8.13 -20.25
C GLN A 51 -3.85 7.80 -19.35
N LYS A 52 -2.69 8.43 -19.65
CA LYS A 52 -1.46 8.33 -18.86
C LYS A 52 -0.94 9.74 -18.61
N ILE A 53 -0.77 10.08 -17.33
CA ILE A 53 -0.18 11.32 -16.85
C ILE A 53 1.21 11.00 -16.31
N GLU A 54 2.20 11.79 -16.70
CA GLU A 54 3.60 11.68 -16.26
C GLU A 54 4.08 13.04 -15.77
N LEU A 55 4.64 13.05 -14.56
CA LEU A 55 5.20 14.25 -13.91
C LEU A 55 6.60 13.92 -13.40
N ASP A 56 7.55 14.85 -13.61
CA ASP A 56 8.87 14.82 -13.00
C ASP A 56 8.97 16.02 -12.05
N GLU A 57 8.90 15.78 -10.74
CA GLU A 57 8.95 16.82 -9.71
C GLU A 57 9.58 16.30 -8.41
N PRO A 58 10.10 17.15 -7.52
CA PRO A 58 10.66 16.71 -6.24
C PRO A 58 9.59 16.02 -5.37
N VAL A 59 9.87 14.79 -4.93
CA VAL A 59 9.03 14.04 -4.00
C VAL A 59 9.85 13.76 -2.73
N PRO A 60 9.82 14.64 -1.71
CA PRO A 60 10.76 14.60 -0.60
C PRO A 60 10.54 13.40 0.34
N ASP A 61 9.29 12.93 0.48
CA ASP A 61 8.94 11.81 1.33
C ASP A 61 7.64 11.11 0.89
N HIS A 62 7.32 9.98 1.52
CA HIS A 62 6.09 9.22 1.26
C HIS A 62 4.80 9.99 1.59
N GLY A 63 4.88 10.99 2.48
CA GLY A 63 3.78 11.89 2.81
C GLY A 63 3.34 12.69 1.60
N TYR A 64 4.30 13.40 1.01
CA TYR A 64 4.13 14.14 -0.23
C TYR A 64 3.73 13.21 -1.38
N GLY A 65 4.44 12.09 -1.54
CA GLY A 65 4.15 11.12 -2.60
C GLY A 65 2.70 10.62 -2.56
N LEU A 66 2.17 10.28 -1.38
CA LEU A 66 0.79 9.82 -1.28
C LEU A 66 -0.23 10.96 -1.46
N ALA A 67 0.09 12.18 -1.02
CA ALA A 67 -0.74 13.36 -1.30
C ALA A 67 -0.87 13.61 -2.80
N GLU A 68 0.23 13.47 -3.56
CA GLU A 68 0.20 13.56 -5.03
C GLU A 68 -0.64 12.45 -5.67
N VAL A 69 -0.62 11.22 -5.13
CA VAL A 69 -1.54 10.17 -5.59
C VAL A 69 -2.99 10.60 -5.44
N LEU A 70 -3.39 11.16 -4.28
CA LEU A 70 -4.75 11.63 -4.06
C LEU A 70 -5.11 12.79 -4.98
N ARG A 71 -4.19 13.74 -5.19
CA ARG A 71 -4.37 14.85 -6.12
C ARG A 71 -4.60 14.36 -7.56
N LEU A 72 -3.84 13.37 -8.01
CA LEU A 72 -3.97 12.80 -9.36
C LEU A 72 -5.30 12.05 -9.54
N PHE A 73 -5.79 11.35 -8.51
CA PHE A 73 -7.13 10.77 -8.53
C PHE A 73 -8.22 11.85 -8.64
N GLU A 74 -8.07 12.98 -7.94
CA GLU A 74 -9.04 14.07 -8.01
C GLU A 74 -9.03 14.77 -9.39
N GLU A 75 -7.85 15.03 -9.96
CA GLU A 75 -7.71 15.77 -11.22
C GLU A 75 -7.93 14.93 -12.49
N HIS A 76 -7.51 13.66 -12.48
CA HIS A 76 -7.50 12.78 -13.65
C HIS A 76 -8.38 11.53 -13.51
N GLY A 77 -8.92 11.34 -12.31
CA GLY A 77 -10.00 10.42 -12.05
C GLY A 77 -9.59 8.96 -11.80
N PRO A 78 -10.55 8.17 -11.31
CA PRO A 78 -11.79 8.66 -10.70
C PRO A 78 -11.47 9.30 -9.33
N SER A 79 -12.21 10.33 -8.92
CA SER A 79 -12.09 10.81 -7.54
C SER A 79 -12.39 9.64 -6.60
N LEU A 80 -11.59 9.47 -5.54
CA LEU A 80 -11.78 8.35 -4.61
C LEU A 80 -13.12 8.42 -3.89
N ALA A 81 -13.68 9.62 -3.71
CA ALA A 81 -15.01 9.83 -3.13
C ALA A 81 -16.10 9.26 -4.05
N ASP A 82 -16.02 9.56 -5.36
CA ASP A 82 -16.96 9.10 -6.37
C ASP A 82 -16.77 7.61 -6.71
N ALA A 83 -15.55 7.09 -6.51
CA ALA A 83 -15.24 5.68 -6.72
C ALA A 83 -15.75 4.75 -5.62
N HIS A 84 -16.41 5.27 -4.58
CA HIS A 84 -16.94 4.49 -3.47
C HIS A 84 -15.88 3.55 -2.85
N ILE A 85 -14.72 4.13 -2.50
CA ILE A 85 -13.67 3.37 -1.81
C ILE A 85 -14.20 2.86 -0.45
N VAL A 86 -14.10 1.55 -0.24
CA VAL A 86 -14.57 0.89 1.00
C VAL A 86 -13.44 0.44 1.90
N ALA A 87 -12.20 0.36 1.39
CA ALA A 87 -11.02 0.01 2.16
C ALA A 87 -9.73 0.48 1.46
N VAL A 88 -8.65 0.56 2.23
CA VAL A 88 -7.28 0.68 1.72
C VAL A 88 -6.48 -0.58 2.09
N GLY A 89 -6.02 -1.33 1.09
CA GLY A 89 -5.16 -2.49 1.29
C GLY A 89 -3.68 -2.12 1.25
N HIS A 90 -2.89 -2.60 2.21
CA HIS A 90 -1.45 -2.35 2.31
C HIS A 90 -0.69 -3.66 2.21
N ARG A 91 0.23 -3.76 1.25
CA ARG A 91 1.19 -4.85 1.24
C ARG A 91 2.20 -4.66 2.38
N VAL A 92 2.44 -5.72 3.15
CA VAL A 92 3.47 -5.78 4.18
C VAL A 92 4.32 -7.04 3.98
N VAL A 93 5.64 -6.91 3.89
CA VAL A 93 6.51 -8.07 3.66
C VAL A 93 6.52 -9.04 4.84
N GLN A 94 6.84 -8.59 6.06
CA GLN A 94 7.00 -9.48 7.21
C GLN A 94 5.85 -9.34 8.22
N GLY A 95 5.04 -10.40 8.35
CA GLY A 95 4.00 -10.55 9.39
C GLY A 95 4.40 -11.47 10.55
N GLY A 96 5.59 -12.06 10.49
CA GLY A 96 6.08 -13.02 11.48
C GLY A 96 5.12 -14.18 11.68
N ARG A 97 5.16 -14.76 12.88
CA ARG A 97 4.20 -15.81 13.31
C ARG A 97 2.84 -15.28 13.74
N TYR A 98 2.66 -13.95 13.75
CA TYR A 98 1.51 -13.30 14.35
C TYR A 98 0.36 -13.15 13.37
N PHE A 99 0.68 -13.04 12.07
CA PHE A 99 -0.29 -12.81 11.01
C PHE A 99 -0.26 -13.95 9.99
N SER A 100 -1.21 -14.89 10.12
CA SER A 100 -1.49 -15.97 9.16
C SER A 100 -2.49 -15.58 8.06
N GLY A 101 -2.93 -14.34 8.05
CA GLY A 101 -3.82 -13.78 7.05
C GLY A 101 -3.86 -12.26 7.12
N PRO A 102 -4.72 -11.62 6.30
CA PRO A 102 -4.94 -10.19 6.36
C PRO A 102 -5.43 -9.73 7.73
N ALA A 103 -5.06 -8.52 8.15
CA ALA A 103 -5.49 -7.91 9.41
C ALA A 103 -6.04 -6.50 9.18
N LEU A 104 -7.17 -6.19 9.84
CA LEU A 104 -7.64 -4.80 9.94
C LEU A 104 -6.60 -4.01 10.75
N ILE A 105 -6.14 -2.89 10.21
CA ILE A 105 -5.08 -2.09 10.83
C ILE A 105 -5.67 -1.22 11.93
N ASP A 106 -5.28 -1.53 13.16
CA ASP A 106 -5.36 -0.67 14.32
C ASP A 106 -3.94 -0.38 14.86
N ASP A 107 -3.86 0.25 16.03
CA ASP A 107 -2.58 0.62 16.63
C ASP A 107 -1.80 -0.60 17.16
N GLU A 108 -2.49 -1.70 17.52
CA GLU A 108 -1.83 -2.95 17.93
C GLU A 108 -1.17 -3.65 16.74
N VAL A 109 -1.85 -3.68 15.58
CA VAL A 109 -1.28 -4.21 14.33
C VAL A 109 -0.06 -3.39 13.91
N VAL A 110 -0.13 -2.06 13.98
CA VAL A 110 1.01 -1.17 13.67
C VAL A 110 2.20 -1.48 14.58
N ALA A 111 1.99 -1.53 15.90
CA ALA A 111 3.05 -1.85 16.85
C ALA A 111 3.66 -3.24 16.58
N LYS A 112 2.83 -4.23 16.21
CA LYS A 112 3.33 -5.57 15.86
C LYS A 112 4.17 -5.58 14.59
N ILE A 113 3.80 -4.81 13.56
CA ILE A 113 4.60 -4.67 12.33
C ILE A 113 5.93 -3.99 12.63
N GLU A 114 5.95 -3.02 13.56
CA GLU A 114 7.17 -2.35 14.03
C GLU A 114 8.11 -3.31 14.76
N GLU A 115 7.59 -4.14 15.67
CA GLU A 115 8.39 -5.20 16.32
C GLU A 115 9.02 -6.19 15.32
N LEU A 116 8.43 -6.35 14.14
CA LEU A 116 8.90 -7.25 13.08
C LEU A 116 9.90 -6.59 12.12
N VAL A 117 10.24 -5.31 12.30
CA VAL A 117 11.27 -4.62 11.51
C VAL A 117 12.60 -5.38 11.46
N PRO A 118 13.12 -6.00 12.55
CA PRO A 118 14.34 -6.80 12.47
C PRO A 118 14.28 -7.98 11.48
N LEU A 119 13.08 -8.51 11.18
CA LEU A 119 12.89 -9.58 10.20
C LEU A 119 12.72 -9.05 8.77
N GLY A 120 12.34 -7.79 8.60
CA GLY A 120 12.15 -7.12 7.31
C GLY A 120 12.72 -5.69 7.27
N PRO A 121 14.01 -5.48 7.57
CA PRO A 121 14.55 -4.14 7.88
C PRO A 121 14.55 -3.19 6.69
N LEU A 122 14.59 -3.71 5.47
CA LEU A 122 14.56 -2.93 4.23
C LEU A 122 13.13 -2.67 3.70
N HIS A 123 12.12 -3.25 4.34
CA HIS A 123 10.76 -3.29 3.80
C HIS A 123 9.73 -2.77 4.81
N ASN A 124 9.63 -3.39 5.99
CA ASN A 124 8.62 -3.05 6.99
C ASN A 124 8.61 -1.56 7.40
N PRO A 125 9.75 -0.86 7.56
CA PRO A 125 9.74 0.58 7.85
C PRO A 125 9.02 1.41 6.78
N ALA A 126 9.21 1.09 5.50
CA ALA A 126 8.58 1.80 4.40
C ALA A 126 7.07 1.48 4.31
N HIS A 127 6.69 0.25 4.64
CA HIS A 127 5.28 -0.14 4.75
C HIS A 127 4.58 0.60 5.89
N LEU A 128 5.20 0.66 7.07
CA LEU A 128 4.69 1.42 8.23
C LEU A 128 4.50 2.89 7.87
N LYS A 129 5.49 3.50 7.23
CA LYS A 129 5.38 4.90 6.80
C LYS A 129 4.20 5.12 5.85
N GLY A 130 4.02 4.21 4.88
CA GLY A 130 2.88 4.23 3.97
C GLY A 130 1.53 4.09 4.70
N ILE A 131 1.43 3.15 5.64
CA ILE A 131 0.24 2.93 6.48
C ILE A 131 -0.09 4.19 7.30
N GLU A 132 0.89 4.76 8.00
CA GLU A 132 0.71 5.94 8.84
C GLU A 132 0.21 7.15 8.05
N VAL A 133 0.82 7.43 6.89
CA VAL A 133 0.43 8.55 6.04
C VAL A 133 -0.97 8.30 5.47
N ALA A 134 -1.23 7.09 4.96
CA ALA A 134 -2.52 6.77 4.38
C ALA A 134 -3.64 6.87 5.41
N ARG A 135 -3.45 6.37 6.64
CA ARG A 135 -4.43 6.49 7.74
C ARG A 135 -4.74 7.94 8.11
N LYS A 136 -3.78 8.85 7.94
CA LYS A 136 -4.00 10.29 8.17
C LYS A 136 -4.79 10.95 7.04
N LEU A 137 -4.48 10.61 5.80
CA LEU A 137 -5.12 11.22 4.62
C LEU A 137 -6.52 10.65 4.33
N LEU A 138 -6.76 9.39 4.70
CA LEU A 138 -8.01 8.65 4.47
C LEU A 138 -8.58 8.11 5.78
N SER A 139 -8.69 8.97 6.81
CA SER A 139 -9.03 8.57 8.17
C SER A 139 -10.38 7.86 8.35
N ASP A 140 -11.32 8.12 7.44
CA ASP A 140 -12.68 7.58 7.51
C ASP A 140 -12.82 6.23 6.79
N VAL A 141 -11.75 5.75 6.13
CA VAL A 141 -11.73 4.50 5.38
C VAL A 141 -10.98 3.44 6.20
N PRO A 142 -11.46 2.19 6.31
CA PRO A 142 -10.72 1.14 7.00
C PRO A 142 -9.46 0.72 6.22
N HIS A 143 -8.37 0.49 6.95
CA HIS A 143 -7.10 0.03 6.38
C HIS A 143 -6.88 -1.44 6.70
N VAL A 144 -6.35 -2.22 5.75
CA VAL A 144 -6.07 -3.66 5.91
C VAL A 144 -4.63 -3.94 5.52
N ALA A 145 -3.88 -4.62 6.38
CA ALA A 145 -2.55 -5.14 6.04
C ALA A 145 -2.67 -6.55 5.46
N VAL A 146 -1.96 -6.80 4.36
CA VAL A 146 -1.86 -8.12 3.71
C VAL A 146 -0.40 -8.52 3.71
N PHE A 147 -0.08 -9.64 4.34
CA PHE A 147 1.29 -10.05 4.62
C PHE A 147 1.82 -11.06 3.62
N ASP A 148 2.98 -10.79 3.00
CA ASP A 148 3.61 -11.71 2.06
C ASP A 148 3.93 -13.07 2.72
N THR A 149 4.18 -13.07 4.03
CA THR A 149 4.51 -14.29 4.81
C THR A 149 3.31 -15.09 5.28
N ALA A 150 2.09 -14.56 5.17
CA ALA A 150 0.89 -15.20 5.71
C ALA A 150 0.62 -16.56 5.06
N PHE A 151 0.79 -16.65 3.74
CA PHE A 151 0.57 -17.88 2.98
C PHE A 151 1.46 -19.04 3.42
N PHE A 152 2.65 -18.74 3.97
CA PHE A 152 3.64 -19.75 4.35
C PHE A 152 3.54 -20.20 5.81
N GLN A 153 2.57 -19.69 6.58
CA GLN A 153 2.46 -20.02 8.02
C GLN A 153 2.14 -21.49 8.30
N ASP A 154 1.49 -22.18 7.36
CA ASP A 154 1.11 -23.59 7.51
C ASP A 154 2.19 -24.57 7.00
N LEU A 155 3.39 -24.08 6.67
CA LEU A 155 4.50 -24.97 6.33
C LEU A 155 4.82 -25.90 7.51
N PRO A 156 5.00 -27.21 7.27
CA PRO A 156 5.31 -28.14 8.34
C PRO A 156 6.73 -27.90 8.88
N GLU A 157 6.98 -28.37 10.10
CA GLU A 157 8.23 -28.08 10.83
C GLU A 157 9.48 -28.52 10.04
N GLU A 158 9.42 -29.68 9.38
CA GLU A 158 10.50 -30.20 8.55
C GLU A 158 10.89 -29.28 7.38
N ALA A 159 9.99 -28.40 6.94
CA ALA A 159 10.23 -27.43 5.87
C ALA A 159 10.63 -26.04 6.41
N ALA A 160 10.14 -25.66 7.60
CA ALA A 160 10.37 -24.33 8.17
C ALA A 160 11.60 -24.24 9.08
N ARG A 161 12.04 -25.36 9.69
CA ARG A 161 13.12 -25.38 10.67
C ARG A 161 14.49 -25.61 10.02
N TYR A 162 15.41 -24.70 10.28
CA TYR A 162 16.84 -24.91 10.00
C TYR A 162 17.49 -25.82 11.05
N GLY A 163 18.53 -26.55 10.69
CA GLY A 163 19.33 -27.37 11.60
C GLY A 163 20.32 -26.55 12.45
N LEU A 164 19.81 -25.53 13.16
CA LEU A 164 20.54 -24.61 14.04
C LEU A 164 20.01 -24.67 15.47
#